data_AF-A0A9E4C279-F1
#
_entry.id   AF-A0A9E4C279-F1
#
_cell.length_a   1.000
_cell.length_b   1.000
_cell.length_c   1.000
_cell.angle_alpha   90.00
_cell.angle_beta   90.00
_cell.angle_gamma   90.00
#
_symmetry.space_group_name_H-M   'P 1'
#
loop_
_entity.id
_entity.type
_entity.pdbx_description
1 polymer ?
#
loop_
_entity_poly.entity_id
_entity_poly.type
_entity_poly.pdbx_seq_one_letter_code
_entity_poly.pdbx_strand_id
1 'polypeptide(L)'
;MELERRHDVFSSLWRWGGITLGGMAKEETDPFFHLPSFISQDTPIHETQRRGVQPRFNPRNLQQMEGMIRRRAGELLDDLPIDE
;
A
#
# COMPACT_ATOMS: atom_id res chain seq x y z
N MET A 1 16.10 -9.30 3.63
CA MET A 1 15.71 -8.27 4.62
C MET A 1 16.74 -7.15 4.75
N GLU A 2 18.03 -7.37 4.45
CA GLU A 2 19.05 -6.31 4.58
C GLU A 2 18.79 -5.10 3.66
N LEU A 3 18.39 -5.34 2.41
CA LEU A 3 18.07 -4.30 1.44
C LEU A 3 16.90 -3.42 1.89
N GLU A 4 15.80 -4.05 2.32
CA GLU A 4 14.57 -3.40 2.81
C GLU A 4 14.81 -2.47 4.01
N ARG A 5 15.76 -2.80 4.88
CA ARG A 5 16.06 -1.97 6.07
C ARG A 5 16.89 -0.74 5.72
N ARG A 6 17.65 -0.79 4.63
CA ARG A 6 18.55 0.28 4.20
C ARG A 6 17.87 1.25 3.23
N HIS A 7 16.70 1.75 3.60
CA HIS A 7 15.95 2.73 2.80
C HIS A 7 16.67 4.09 2.68
N ASP A 8 17.69 4.32 3.52
CA ASP A 8 18.62 5.44 3.44
C ASP A 8 19.57 5.34 2.24
N VAL A 9 19.82 4.12 1.76
CA VAL A 9 20.69 3.84 0.59
C VAL A 9 19.87 3.40 -0.62
N PHE A 10 18.84 2.60 -0.41
CA PHE A 10 17.95 2.09 -1.45
C PHE A 10 16.64 2.89 -1.45
N SER A 11 16.62 3.96 -2.24
CA SER A 11 15.47 4.86 -2.37
C SER A 11 14.27 4.18 -3.04
N SER A 12 13.08 4.47 -2.54
CA SER A 12 11.78 4.07 -3.13
C SER A 12 11.12 5.19 -3.91
N LEU A 13 11.78 6.35 -4.00
CA LEU A 13 11.21 7.56 -4.56
C LEU A 13 10.88 7.39 -6.04
N TRP A 14 9.64 7.71 -6.40
CA TRP A 14 9.12 7.60 -7.76
C TRP A 14 10.01 8.26 -8.83
N ARG A 15 10.69 9.36 -8.50
CA ARG A 15 11.57 10.09 -9.45
C ARG A 15 12.75 9.26 -9.92
N TRP A 16 13.15 8.25 -9.14
CA TRP A 16 14.24 7.32 -9.46
C TRP A 16 13.76 6.01 -10.11
N GLY A 17 12.48 5.93 -10.46
CA GLY A 17 11.86 4.70 -10.99
C GLY A 17 10.90 4.03 -9.99
N GLY A 18 10.86 4.47 -8.74
CA GLY A 18 9.89 3.96 -7.76
C GLY A 18 10.15 2.52 -7.33
N ILE A 19 9.06 1.80 -7.00
CA ILE A 19 9.12 0.49 -6.32
C ILE A 19 8.82 -0.71 -7.22
N THR A 20 8.61 -0.48 -8.52
CA THR A 20 8.27 -1.53 -9.49
C THR A 20 9.42 -1.76 -10.47
N LEU A 21 9.59 -3.01 -10.92
CA LEU A 21 10.54 -3.33 -11.98
C LEU A 21 10.15 -2.63 -13.30
N GLY A 22 11.14 -2.11 -14.02
CA GLY A 22 10.91 -1.33 -15.24
C GLY A 22 10.54 0.13 -14.99
N GLY A 23 10.60 0.59 -13.75
CA GLY A 23 10.49 2.00 -13.42
C GLY A 23 11.58 2.84 -14.07
N MET A 24 11.19 3.95 -14.68
CA MET A 24 12.11 4.90 -15.31
C MET A 24 12.22 6.15 -14.44
N ALA A 25 13.44 6.66 -14.28
CA ALA A 25 13.64 7.96 -13.65
C ALA A 25 12.95 9.05 -14.49
N LYS A 26 12.20 9.91 -13.83
CA LYS A 26 11.43 10.99 -14.47
C LYS A 26 11.67 12.29 -13.72
N GLU A 27 11.95 13.35 -14.47
CA GLU A 27 12.11 14.70 -13.92
C GLU A 27 10.76 15.34 -13.61
N GLU A 28 9.74 15.03 -14.40
CA GLU A 28 8.39 15.58 -14.27
C GLU A 28 7.37 14.48 -13.97
N THR A 29 6.38 14.84 -13.14
CA THR A 29 5.21 14.02 -12.90
C THR A 29 4.22 14.22 -14.04
N ASP A 30 3.88 13.15 -14.76
CA ASP A 30 2.69 13.15 -15.61
C ASP A 30 1.45 12.95 -14.71
N PRO A 31 0.54 13.94 -14.60
CA PRO A 31 -0.61 13.84 -13.70
C PRO A 31 -1.54 12.66 -14.00
N PHE A 32 -1.54 12.13 -15.22
CA PHE A 32 -2.36 10.99 -15.62
C PHE A 32 -1.74 9.64 -15.25
N PHE A 33 -0.43 9.57 -15.09
CA PHE A 33 0.29 8.33 -14.78
C PHE A 33 1.00 8.35 -13.41
N HIS A 34 1.06 9.52 -12.76
CA HIS A 34 1.62 9.69 -11.43
C HIS A 34 0.49 9.84 -10.41
N LEU A 35 0.07 8.70 -9.82
CA LEU A 35 -0.78 8.70 -8.64
C LEU A 35 0.13 8.78 -7.39
N PRO A 36 0.11 9.90 -6.65
CA PRO A 36 0.97 10.05 -5.48
C PRO A 36 0.54 9.08 -4.37
N SER A 37 1.47 8.23 -3.94
CA SER A 37 1.30 7.33 -2.79
C SER A 37 2.54 7.40 -1.91
N PHE A 38 2.36 7.26 -0.60
CA PHE A 38 3.48 7.35 0.34
C PHE A 38 4.49 6.21 0.16
N ILE A 39 4.07 5.06 -0.40
CA ILE A 39 4.94 3.89 -0.61
C ILE A 39 6.07 4.16 -1.61
N SER A 40 5.90 5.14 -2.50
CA SER A 40 6.90 5.56 -3.49
C SER A 40 7.56 6.88 -3.12
N GLN A 41 7.66 7.16 -1.82
CA GLN A 41 8.33 8.31 -1.24
C GLN A 41 9.37 7.84 -0.23
N ASP A 42 10.42 8.64 -0.05
CA ASP A 42 11.38 8.42 1.03
C ASP A 42 10.96 9.21 2.30
N THR A 43 11.64 8.94 3.42
CA THR A 43 11.52 9.75 4.64
C THR A 43 11.97 11.20 4.35
N PRO A 44 11.26 12.24 4.84
CA PRO A 44 10.20 12.22 5.87
C PRO A 44 8.75 12.12 5.35
N ILE A 45 8.54 12.22 4.04
CA ILE A 45 7.19 12.25 3.46
C ILE A 45 6.47 10.91 3.70
N HIS A 46 7.16 9.80 3.46
CA HIS A 46 6.62 8.46 3.71
C HIS A 46 6.12 8.31 5.16
N GLU A 47 6.93 8.69 6.15
CA GLU A 47 6.58 8.56 7.56
C GLU A 47 5.38 9.43 7.96
N THR A 48 5.35 10.67 7.47
CA THR A 48 4.30 11.62 7.79
C THR A 48 2.94 11.12 7.29
N GLN A 49 2.89 10.69 6.04
CA GLN A 49 1.65 10.16 5.44
C GLN A 49 1.25 8.81 6.03
N ARG A 50 2.22 7.91 6.26
CA ARG A 50 1.97 6.62 6.92
C ARG A 50 1.41 6.79 8.33
N ARG A 51 1.92 7.76 9.10
CA ARG A 51 1.41 8.09 10.44
C ARG A 51 -0.03 8.59 10.39
N GLY A 52 -0.41 9.32 9.34
CA GLY A 52 -1.79 9.77 9.14
C GLY A 52 -2.79 8.62 9.00
N VAL A 53 -2.41 7.52 8.32
CA VAL A 53 -3.30 6.36 8.10
C VAL A 53 -3.19 5.27 9.17
N GLN A 54 -2.06 5.20 9.88
CA GLN A 54 -1.78 4.18 10.90
C GLN A 54 -2.91 3.95 11.92
N PRO A 55 -3.59 4.99 12.47
CA PRO A 55 -4.64 4.79 13.47
C PRO A 55 -5.79 3.93 12.98
N ARG A 56 -6.07 3.90 11.66
CA ARG A 56 -7.15 3.07 11.10
C ARG A 56 -6.87 1.58 11.27
N PHE A 57 -5.61 1.19 11.39
CA PHE A 57 -5.18 -0.21 11.50
C PHE A 57 -4.84 -0.62 12.94
N ASN A 58 -5.31 0.12 13.95
CA ASN A 58 -5.14 -0.28 15.35
C ASN A 58 -6.00 -1.52 15.69
N PRO A 59 -5.65 -2.30 16.74
CA PRO A 59 -6.35 -3.54 17.07
C PRO A 59 -7.87 -3.38 17.27
N ARG A 60 -8.30 -2.27 17.87
CA ARG A 60 -9.72 -1.98 18.12
C ARG A 60 -10.50 -1.80 16.82
N ASN A 61 -9.93 -1.06 15.86
CA ASN A 61 -10.54 -0.84 14.54
C ASN A 61 -10.57 -2.13 13.72
N LEU A 62 -9.53 -2.96 13.81
CA LEU A 62 -9.50 -4.27 13.15
C LEU A 62 -10.58 -5.21 13.68
N GLN A 63 -10.78 -5.27 14.99
CA GLN A 63 -11.85 -6.07 15.61
C GLN A 63 -13.26 -5.64 15.15
N GLN A 64 -13.48 -4.34 14.95
CA GLN A 64 -14.75 -3.84 14.41
C GLN A 64 -15.01 -4.30 12.97
N MET A 65 -13.94 -4.48 12.18
CA MET A 65 -14.06 -4.95 10.80
C MET A 65 -14.24 -6.46 10.70
N GLU A 66 -13.77 -7.23 11.70
CA GLU A 66 -13.80 -8.69 11.69
C GLU A 66 -15.20 -9.26 11.41
N GLY A 67 -16.21 -8.83 12.16
CA GLY A 67 -17.57 -9.34 12.00
C GLY A 67 -18.16 -9.07 10.60
N MET A 68 -17.90 -7.87 10.05
CA MET A 68 -18.33 -7.50 8.70
C MET A 68 -17.63 -8.36 7.64
N ILE A 69 -16.30 -8.50 7.75
CA ILE A 69 -15.50 -9.28 6.79
C ILE A 69 -15.92 -10.75 6.82
N ARG A 70 -16.04 -11.33 8.01
CA ARG A 70 -16.44 -12.74 8.18
C ARG A 70 -17.80 -13.02 7.56
N ARG A 71 -18.78 -12.15 7.82
CA ARG A 71 -20.13 -12.30 7.25
C ARG A 71 -20.10 -12.23 5.71
N ARG A 72 -19.48 -11.19 5.15
CA ARG A 72 -19.40 -11.03 3.68
C ARG A 72 -18.63 -12.16 3.00
N ALA A 73 -17.56 -12.64 3.62
CA ALA A 73 -16.79 -13.76 3.12
C ALA A 73 -17.61 -15.06 3.16
N GLY A 74 -18.37 -15.30 4.24
CA GLY A 74 -19.31 -16.43 4.33
C GLY A 74 -20.37 -16.37 3.23
N GLU A 75 -21.10 -15.26 3.14
CA GLU A 75 -22.12 -15.03 2.08
C GLU A 75 -21.53 -15.29 0.68
N LEU A 76 -20.36 -14.72 0.37
CA LEU A 76 -19.70 -14.91 -0.93
C LEU A 76 -19.35 -16.38 -1.22
N LEU A 77 -18.89 -17.12 -0.22
CA LEU A 77 -18.51 -18.52 -0.38
C LEU A 77 -19.72 -19.45 -0.46
N ASP A 78 -20.78 -19.15 0.29
CA ASP A 78 -22.04 -19.91 0.27
C ASP A 78 -22.77 -19.74 -1.07
N ASP A 79 -22.61 -18.60 -1.74
CA ASP A 79 -23.22 -18.28 -3.03
C ASP A 79 -22.46 -18.85 -4.25
N LEU A 80 -21.30 -19.51 -4.06
CA LEU A 80 -20.55 -20.08 -5.17
C LEU A 80 -21.33 -21.25 -5.81
N PRO A 81 -21.42 -21.29 -7.16
CA PRO A 81 -22.00 -22.44 -7.83
C PRO A 81 -21.17 -23.69 -7.54
N ILE A 82 -21.87 -24.79 -7.27
CA ILE A 82 -21.27 -26.10 -7.09
C ILE A 82 -21.48 -26.85 -8.41
N ASP A 83 -20.39 -27.38 -8.99
CA ASP A 83 -20.35 -28.17 -10.24
C ASP A 83 -20.43 -27.43 -11.60
N GLU A 84 -19.74 -26.28 -11.77
CA GLU A 84 -19.40 -25.73 -13.12
C GLU A 84 -18.10 -26.30 -13.71
#